data_AF-A0A8E2DNE6-F1
#
_entry.id   AF-A0A8E2DNE6-F1
#
_cell.length_a   1.000
_cell.length_b   1.000
_cell.length_c   1.000
_cell.angle_alpha   90.00
_cell.angle_beta   90.00
_cell.angle_gamma   90.00
#
_symmetry.space_group_name_H-M   'P 1'
#
loop_
_entity.id
_entity.type
_entity.pdbx_description
1 polymer ?
#
loop_
_entity_poly.entity_id
_entity_poly.type
_entity_poly.pdbx_seq_one_letter_code
_entity_poly.pdbx_strand_id
1 'polypeptide(L)'
;FEVVRTDTRFGGFEEVKLKDGSTHTRFFRKSMTPGDISELPQVSELKSHIMKDGLSGAVHPIYTHEGQTWILFSLPDEHYSASPLAA
;
A
#
# COMPACT_ATOMS: atom_id res chain seq x y z
N PHE A 1 -10.52 -6.74 -4.26
CA PHE A 1 -9.22 -7.14 -3.72
C PHE A 1 -9.38 -8.32 -2.76
N GLU A 2 -8.33 -9.11 -2.59
CA GLU A 2 -8.16 -10.11 -1.53
C GLU A 2 -6.86 -9.81 -0.78
N VAL A 3 -6.87 -9.99 0.53
CA VAL A 3 -5.66 -9.81 1.36
C VAL A 3 -4.74 -11.00 1.14
N VAL A 4 -3.51 -10.71 0.73
CA VAL A 4 -2.45 -11.69 0.52
C VAL A 4 -1.58 -11.79 1.76
N ARG A 5 -1.23 -10.63 2.35
CA ARG A 5 -0.38 -10.52 3.52
C ARG A 5 -0.76 -9.29 4.32
N THR A 6 -0.61 -9.36 5.64
CA THR A 6 -0.68 -8.21 6.54
C THR A 6 0.71 -8.01 7.17
N ASP A 7 1.12 -6.76 7.31
CA ASP A 7 2.42 -6.38 7.87
C ASP A 7 2.20 -5.27 8.90
N THR A 8 2.88 -5.37 10.05
CA THR A 8 2.70 -4.47 11.19
C THR A 8 3.58 -3.22 11.14
N ARG A 9 4.55 -3.16 10.22
CA ARG A 9 5.37 -1.95 10.00
C ARG A 9 4.50 -0.78 9.58
N PHE A 10 5.00 0.44 9.83
CA PHE A 10 4.31 1.69 9.46
C PHE A 10 2.88 1.77 10.03
N GLY A 11 2.66 1.26 11.25
CA GLY A 11 1.35 1.21 11.90
C GLY A 11 0.32 0.32 11.20
N GLY A 12 0.78 -0.69 10.45
CA GLY A 12 -0.09 -1.66 9.79
C GLY A 12 -0.39 -1.32 8.34
N PHE A 13 -0.17 -2.28 7.44
CA PHE A 13 -0.66 -2.26 6.06
C PHE A 13 -0.93 -3.67 5.53
N GLU A 14 -1.67 -3.74 4.45
CA GLU A 14 -2.02 -4.99 3.77
C GLU A 14 -1.47 -4.99 2.36
N GLU A 15 -0.92 -6.12 1.95
CA GLU A 15 -0.72 -6.46 0.54
C GLU A 15 -1.99 -7.12 0.02
N VAL A 16 -2.47 -6.65 -1.11
CA VAL A 16 -3.71 -7.13 -1.71
C VAL A 16 -3.52 -7.46 -3.19
N LYS A 17 -4.31 -8.41 -3.68
CA LYS A 17 -4.39 -8.77 -5.10
C LYS A 17 -5.79 -8.57 -5.65
N LEU A 18 -5.92 -8.44 -6.97
CA LEU A 18 -7.23 -8.52 -7.61
C LEU A 18 -7.77 -9.95 -7.50
N LYS A 19 -9.11 -10.09 -7.40
CA LYS A 19 -9.79 -11.39 -7.23
C LYS A 19 -9.60 -12.32 -8.44
N ASP A 20 -9.48 -11.73 -9.62
CA ASP A 20 -9.24 -12.42 -10.89
C ASP A 20 -7.74 -12.65 -11.17
N GLY A 21 -6.84 -12.08 -10.35
CA GLY A 21 -5.39 -12.23 -10.49
C GLY A 21 -4.78 -11.61 -11.74
N SER A 22 -5.52 -10.75 -12.45
CA SER A 22 -5.23 -10.33 -13.84
C SER A 22 -4.18 -9.22 -13.98
N THR A 23 -3.20 -9.14 -13.08
CA THR A 23 -2.30 -7.98 -13.02
C THR A 23 -0.87 -8.35 -12.60
N HIS A 24 0.11 -7.71 -13.26
CA HIS A 24 1.54 -7.75 -12.92
C HIS A 24 1.92 -6.61 -11.96
N THR A 25 0.98 -6.22 -11.11
CA THR A 25 1.11 -5.09 -10.19
C THR A 25 0.73 -5.55 -8.80
N ARG A 26 1.59 -5.29 -7.84
CA ARG A 26 1.27 -5.47 -6.43
C ARG A 26 0.58 -4.24 -5.89
N PHE A 27 -0.43 -4.49 -5.08
CA PHE A 27 -1.16 -3.44 -4.41
C PHE A 27 -0.93 -3.53 -2.92
N PHE A 28 -0.72 -2.37 -2.30
CA PHE A 28 -0.65 -2.24 -0.86
C PHE A 28 -1.72 -1.26 -0.41
N ARG A 29 -2.39 -1.52 0.70
CA ARG A 29 -3.32 -0.55 1.27
C ARG A 29 -3.04 -0.37 2.74
N LYS A 30 -3.13 0.89 3.19
CA LYS A 30 -3.09 1.24 4.60
C LYS A 30 -4.42 1.88 4.98
N SER A 31 -4.99 1.38 6.07
CA SER A 31 -6.14 1.98 6.72
C SER A 31 -5.72 3.20 7.54
N MET A 32 -6.62 4.18 7.61
CA MET A 32 -6.51 5.37 8.41
C MET A 32 -7.81 5.71 9.11
N THR A 33 -7.72 6.13 10.37
CA THR A 33 -8.88 6.58 11.12
C THR A 33 -9.40 7.89 10.50
N PRO A 34 -10.69 7.99 10.12
CA PRO A 34 -11.22 9.21 9.51
C PRO A 34 -11.01 10.43 10.41
N GLY A 35 -10.33 11.46 9.88
CA GLY A 35 -10.03 12.69 10.62
C GLY A 35 -8.80 12.62 11.52
N ASP A 36 -8.15 11.45 11.66
CA ASP A 36 -6.90 11.35 12.41
C ASP A 36 -5.69 11.62 11.51
N ILE A 37 -5.20 12.86 11.59
CA ILE A 37 -4.02 13.31 10.84
C ILE A 37 -2.71 12.77 11.42
N SER A 38 -2.71 12.20 12.63
CA SER A 38 -1.50 11.70 13.28
C SER A 38 -0.92 10.45 12.60
N GLU A 39 -1.72 9.76 11.78
CA GLU A 39 -1.33 8.59 11.01
C GLU A 39 -0.70 8.95 9.64
N LEU A 40 -0.78 10.21 9.20
CA LEU A 40 -0.19 10.68 7.93
C LEU A 40 1.33 10.46 7.82
N PRO A 41 2.15 10.65 8.87
CA PRO A 41 3.58 10.34 8.81
C PRO A 41 3.85 8.88 8.43
N GLN A 42 3.08 7.94 8.98
CA GLN A 42 3.23 6.51 8.68
C GLN A 42 2.88 6.19 7.22
N VAL A 43 1.86 6.84 6.67
CA VAL A 43 1.50 6.74 5.24
C VAL A 43 2.64 7.28 4.36
N SER A 44 3.25 8.40 4.75
CA SER A 44 4.37 8.99 4.04
C SER A 44 5.61 8.09 4.07
N GLU A 45 5.91 7.47 5.21
CA GLU A 45 6.97 6.48 5.34
C GLU A 45 6.72 5.25 4.48
N LEU A 46 5.51 4.68 4.53
CA LEU A 46 5.12 3.55 3.69
C LEU A 46 5.26 3.90 2.19
N LYS A 47 4.78 5.07 1.77
CA LYS A 47 4.93 5.56 0.40
C LYS A 47 6.41 5.62 0.00
N SER A 48 7.24 6.22 0.85
CA SER A 48 8.67 6.39 0.59
C SER A 48 9.38 5.04 0.50
N HIS A 49 8.91 4.05 1.25
CA HIS A 49 9.44 2.70 1.24
C HIS A 49 9.01 1.89 0.01
N ILE A 50 7.76 2.03 -0.44
CA ILE A 50 7.23 1.43 -1.68
C ILE A 50 7.90 2.04 -2.91
N MET A 51 8.08 3.37 -2.91
CA MET A 51 8.56 4.15 -4.06
C MET A 51 10.05 4.49 -4.00
N LYS A 52 10.82 3.74 -3.19
CA LYS A 52 12.24 4.02 -3.00
C LYS A 52 13.02 3.79 -4.29
N ASP A 53 13.91 4.73 -4.64
CA ASP A 53 14.93 4.64 -5.70
C ASP A 53 14.42 4.15 -7.09
N GLY A 54 13.93 5.08 -7.91
CA GLY A 54 13.65 4.85 -9.34
C GLY A 54 12.42 3.98 -9.64
N LEU A 55 11.76 3.42 -8.62
CA LEU A 55 10.58 2.59 -8.78
C LEU A 55 9.35 3.44 -9.08
N SER A 56 8.75 3.21 -10.24
CA SER A 56 7.52 3.89 -10.67
C SER A 56 6.30 3.20 -10.05
N GLY A 57 5.86 3.69 -8.89
CA GLY A 57 4.60 3.30 -8.26
C GLY A 57 3.57 4.45 -8.31
N ALA A 58 2.30 4.12 -8.10
CA ALA A 58 1.24 5.13 -7.99
C ALA A 58 0.55 5.09 -6.63
N VAL A 59 0.26 6.26 -6.07
CA VAL A 59 -0.68 6.44 -4.96
C VAL A 59 -2.03 6.77 -5.56
N HIS A 60 -3.03 5.95 -5.24
CA HIS A 60 -4.40 6.12 -5.69
C HIS A 60 -5.22 6.94 -4.68
N PRO A 61 -6.35 7.52 -5.11
CA PRO A 61 -7.18 8.36 -4.25
C PRO A 61 -7.58 7.67 -2.95
N ILE A 62 -7.68 8.48 -1.91
CA ILE A 62 -8.18 8.10 -0.60
C ILE A 62 -9.66 7.70 -0.74
N TYR A 63 -10.05 6.50 -0.30
CA TYR A 63 -11.45 6.04 -0.33
C TYR A 63 -11.89 5.55 1.04
N THR A 64 -13.18 5.71 1.36
CA THR A 64 -13.75 5.21 2.61
C THR A 64 -14.47 3.89 2.36
N HIS A 65 -14.17 2.88 3.18
CA HIS A 65 -14.81 1.58 3.14
C HIS A 65 -14.97 1.04 4.57
N GLU A 66 -16.17 0.55 4.91
CA GLU A 66 -16.50 0.02 6.24
C GLU A 66 -16.18 0.98 7.40
N GLY A 67 -16.39 2.29 7.18
CA GLY A 67 -16.12 3.32 8.19
C GLY A 67 -14.64 3.70 8.35
N GLN A 68 -13.75 3.07 7.58
CA GLN A 68 -12.31 3.33 7.59
C GLN A 68 -11.89 4.04 6.31
N THR A 69 -10.94 4.96 6.42
CA THR A 69 -10.30 5.59 5.26
C THR A 69 -9.15 4.73 4.79
N TRP A 70 -8.99 4.52 3.49
CA TRP A 70 -7.95 3.67 2.91
C TRP A 70 -7.17 4.43 1.86
N ILE A 71 -5.86 4.17 1.84
CA ILE A 71 -4.94 4.67 0.82
C ILE A 71 -4.36 3.46 0.11
N LEU A 72 -4.51 3.42 -1.22
CA LEU A 72 -4.01 2.34 -2.06
C LEU A 72 -2.74 2.78 -2.78
N PHE A 73 -1.74 1.92 -2.72
CA PHE A 73 -0.48 2.03 -3.41
C PHE A 73 -0.39 0.90 -4.43
N SER A 74 0.25 1.18 -5.55
CA SER A 74 0.52 0.18 -6.58
C SER A 74 1.98 0.22 -6.98
N LEU A 75 2.57 -0.95 -7.14
CA LEU A 75 3.97 -1.15 -7.53
C LEU A 75 4.03 -2.28 -8.57
N PRO A 76 4.55 -2.04 -9.78
CA PRO A 76 4.79 -3.10 -10.76
C PRO A 76 5.65 -4.23 -10.17
N ASP A 77 5.38 -5.48 -10.52
CA ASP A 77 6.11 -6.65 -10.01
C ASP A 77 7.62 -6.58 -10.28
N GLU A 78 7.99 -6.04 -11.46
CA GLU A 78 9.38 -5.78 -11.84
C GLU A 78 10.11 -4.87 -10.85
N HIS A 79 9.38 -3.97 -10.20
CA HIS A 79 9.90 -3.05 -9.20
C HIS A 79 9.81 -3.61 -7.78
N TYR A 80 8.90 -4.55 -7.52
CA TYR A 80 8.76 -5.16 -6.20
C TYR A 80 10.00 -5.95 -5.79
N SER A 81 10.64 -6.67 -6.71
CA SER A 81 11.83 -7.48 -6.40
C SER A 81 13.02 -6.63 -5.93
N ALA A 82 13.05 -5.35 -6.32
CA ALA A 82 14.04 -4.37 -5.87
C ALA A 82 13.56 -3.56 -4.64
N SER A 83 12.31 -3.73 -4.22
CA SER A 83 11.74 -3.02 -3.09
C SER A 83 12.21 -3.66 -1.77
N PRO A 84 12.54 -2.86 -0.75
CA PRO A 84 12.82 -3.36 0.60
C PRO A 84 11.63 -4.05 1.29
N LEU A 85 10.45 -4.11 0.64
CA LEU A 85 9.29 -4.90 1.07
C LEU A 85 9.37 -6.40 0.73
N ALA A 86 10.26 -6.76 -0.20
CA ALA A 86 10.50 -8.14 -0.61
C ALA A 86 11.49 -8.90 0.29
N ALA A 87 12.26 -8.17 1.12
CA ALA A 87 13.23 -8.70 2.07
C ALA A 87 12.61 -9.04 3.43
#